data_AF-A0A524DK76-F1
#
_entry.id   AF-A0A524DK76-F1
#
_cell.length_a   1.000
_cell.length_b   1.000
_cell.length_c   1.000
_cell.angle_alpha   90.00
_cell.angle_beta   90.00
_cell.angle_gamma   90.00
#
_symmetry.space_group_name_H-M   'P 1'
#
loop_
_entity.id
_entity.type
_entity.pdbx_description
1 polymer ?
#
loop_
_entity_poly.entity_id
_entity_poly.type
_entity_poly.pdbx_seq_one_letter_code
_entity_poly.pdbx_strand_id
1 'polypeptide(L)'
;MKELFELGIVFRGFVLVKHKFKKLSTIKGIQESSKDLRGAFISAINSFATNAFNNISLEYLESDKILFVFKLADVKALDCNSEEPVILYGLISKPKKDPDKLVKKFFEKVQPILNLFVKKYTNKDFTELNQFEPFAEEIKNFF
;
A
#
# COMPACT_ATOMS: atom_id res chain seq x y z
N MET A 1 7.14 -8.09 -10.48
CA MET A 1 6.50 -7.18 -11.48
C MET A 1 7.50 -6.09 -11.81
N LYS A 2 7.94 -5.92 -13.06
CA LYS A 2 9.12 -5.08 -13.36
C LYS A 2 8.86 -3.60 -13.07
N GLU A 3 7.63 -3.14 -13.16
CA GLU A 3 7.25 -1.74 -13.02
C GLU A 3 7.11 -1.30 -11.53
N LEU A 4 7.13 -2.22 -10.57
CA LEU A 4 6.92 -1.92 -9.15
C LEU A 4 8.21 -1.34 -8.51
N PHE A 5 8.09 -0.17 -7.89
CA PHE A 5 9.16 0.47 -7.11
C PHE A 5 9.10 0.11 -5.64
N GLU A 6 7.89 0.16 -5.08
CA GLU A 6 7.65 -0.04 -3.65
C GLU A 6 6.28 -0.67 -3.46
N LEU A 7 6.20 -1.55 -2.48
CA LEU A 7 4.94 -2.06 -1.94
C LEU A 7 4.96 -1.86 -0.43
N GLY A 8 3.86 -1.44 0.15
CA GLY A 8 3.74 -1.31 1.59
C GLY A 8 2.32 -1.47 2.09
N ILE A 9 2.21 -1.57 3.41
CA ILE A 9 0.95 -1.77 4.12
C ILE A 9 0.83 -0.70 5.19
N VAL A 10 -0.33 -0.06 5.25
CA VAL A 10 -0.64 1.08 6.12
C VAL A 10 -1.87 0.77 6.94
N PHE A 11 -1.84 1.14 8.22
CA PHE A 11 -2.97 1.06 9.14
C PHE A 11 -3.02 2.33 9.99
N ARG A 12 -4.20 2.97 10.08
CA ARG A 12 -4.42 4.21 10.85
C ARG A 12 -3.33 5.29 10.64
N GLY A 13 -2.84 5.46 9.41
CA GLY A 13 -1.80 6.46 9.11
C GLY A 13 -0.35 5.99 9.30
N PHE A 14 -0.12 4.83 9.93
CA PHE A 14 1.20 4.27 10.14
C PHE A 14 1.57 3.29 9.03
N VAL A 15 2.78 3.42 8.48
CA VAL A 15 3.34 2.40 7.58
C VAL A 15 3.81 1.24 8.45
N LEU A 16 3.09 0.13 8.43
CA LEU A 16 3.43 -1.07 9.20
C LEU A 16 4.67 -1.75 8.63
N VAL A 17 4.69 -1.91 7.30
CA VAL A 17 5.80 -2.54 6.59
C VAL A 17 5.85 -2.05 5.16
N LYS A 18 7.05 -1.97 4.59
CA LYS A 18 7.26 -1.67 3.17
C LYS A 18 8.51 -2.36 2.66
N HIS A 19 8.53 -2.65 1.37
CA HIS A 19 9.71 -3.10 0.66
C HIS A 19 9.94 -2.25 -0.59
N LYS A 20 11.15 -1.71 -0.72
CA LYS A 20 11.60 -0.97 -1.90
C LYS A 20 12.33 -1.92 -2.85
N PHE A 21 11.70 -2.23 -3.98
CA PHE A 21 12.31 -3.02 -5.06
C PHE A 21 13.32 -2.20 -5.87
N LYS A 22 13.09 -0.88 -5.97
CA LYS A 22 13.89 0.05 -6.77
C LYS A 22 13.92 1.43 -6.13
N LYS A 23 14.99 2.19 -6.38
CA LYS A 23 15.08 3.60 -5.98
C LYS A 23 14.25 4.47 -6.93
N LEU A 24 13.47 5.40 -6.39
CA LEU A 24 12.66 6.33 -7.20
C LEU A 24 13.54 7.30 -7.98
N SER A 25 14.74 7.59 -7.48
CA SER A 25 15.76 8.39 -8.17
C SER A 25 16.23 7.81 -9.52
N THR A 26 15.91 6.54 -9.81
CA THR A 26 16.13 5.98 -11.16
C THR A 26 15.20 6.59 -12.22
N ILE A 27 14.12 7.26 -11.81
CA ILE A 27 13.28 8.07 -12.69
C ILE A 27 13.83 9.49 -12.74
N LYS A 28 14.18 9.96 -13.94
CA LYS A 28 14.62 11.35 -14.16
C LYS A 28 13.56 12.35 -13.68
N GLY A 29 13.98 13.24 -12.77
CA GLY A 29 13.18 14.35 -12.26
C GLY A 29 12.49 14.11 -10.91
N ILE A 30 12.65 12.93 -10.29
CA ILE A 30 12.08 12.63 -8.96
C ILE A 30 13.19 12.66 -7.90
N GLN A 31 13.02 13.47 -6.85
CA GLN A 31 13.88 13.50 -5.67
C GLN A 31 13.21 12.75 -4.51
N GLU A 32 13.97 11.92 -3.78
CA GLU A 32 13.47 11.26 -2.58
C GLU A 32 13.52 12.23 -1.40
N SER A 33 12.38 12.43 -0.70
CA SER A 33 12.34 13.23 0.53
C SER A 33 12.83 12.41 1.73
N SER A 34 13.44 13.09 2.70
CA SER A 34 13.93 12.48 3.94
C SER A 34 12.83 12.14 4.96
N LYS A 35 11.64 12.75 4.83
CA LYS A 35 10.47 12.46 5.69
C LYS A 35 9.49 11.53 4.97
N ASP A 36 9.05 10.48 5.65
CA ASP A 36 8.02 9.56 5.15
C ASP A 36 6.64 9.98 5.67
N LEU A 37 5.94 10.82 4.90
CA LEU A 37 4.57 11.27 5.20
C LEU A 37 3.50 10.41 4.50
N ARG A 38 3.89 9.28 3.90
CA ARG A 38 3.02 8.53 2.99
C ARG A 38 1.89 7.83 3.72
N GLY A 39 2.13 7.24 4.88
CA GLY A 39 1.08 6.58 5.66
C GLY A 39 -0.07 7.53 6.00
N ALA A 40 0.27 8.72 6.50
CA ALA A 40 -0.70 9.77 6.83
C ALA A 40 -1.47 10.24 5.58
N PHE A 41 -0.76 10.52 4.48
CA PHE A 41 -1.38 10.90 3.21
C PHE A 41 -2.33 9.82 2.67
N ILE A 42 -1.88 8.56 2.62
CA ILE A 42 -2.64 7.41 2.11
C ILE A 42 -3.92 7.19 2.92
N SER A 43 -3.83 7.31 4.24
CA SER A 43 -4.99 7.14 5.11
C SER A 43 -5.96 8.30 4.98
N ALA A 44 -5.45 9.53 4.91
CA ALA A 44 -6.27 10.72 4.73
C ALA A 44 -7.03 10.69 3.39
N ILE A 45 -6.36 10.33 2.29
CA ILE A 45 -7.00 10.31 0.97
C ILE A 45 -8.04 9.19 0.85
N ASN A 46 -7.80 8.02 1.46
CA ASN A 46 -8.79 6.94 1.48
C ASN A 46 -9.99 7.29 2.37
N SER A 47 -9.76 7.88 3.55
CA SER A 47 -10.84 8.36 4.41
C SER A 47 -11.68 9.44 3.72
N PHE A 48 -11.02 10.39 3.04
CA PHE A 48 -11.70 11.37 2.21
C PHE A 48 -12.56 10.69 1.12
N ALA A 49 -12.00 9.73 0.40
CA ALA A 49 -12.73 9.03 -0.67
C ALA A 49 -13.96 8.28 -0.15
N THR A 50 -13.81 7.52 0.95
CA THR A 50 -14.93 6.80 1.58
C THR A 50 -16.07 7.74 1.97
N ASN A 51 -15.73 8.88 2.57
CA ASN A 51 -16.70 9.88 3.02
C ASN A 51 -17.34 10.66 1.87
N ALA A 52 -16.56 10.98 0.83
CA ALA A 52 -17.04 11.82 -0.28
C ALA A 52 -17.82 11.02 -1.34
N PHE A 53 -17.53 9.73 -1.52
CA PHE A 53 -18.05 8.92 -2.63
C PHE A 53 -18.90 7.72 -2.19
N ASN A 54 -19.56 7.78 -1.03
CA ASN A 54 -20.49 6.73 -0.56
C ASN A 54 -19.89 5.31 -0.61
N ASN A 55 -18.74 5.10 0.04
CA ASN A 55 -18.02 3.81 0.11
C ASN A 55 -17.35 3.35 -1.20
N ILE A 56 -17.13 4.24 -2.17
CA ILE A 56 -16.21 3.96 -3.28
C ILE A 56 -14.78 4.17 -2.78
N SER A 57 -14.01 3.09 -2.71
CA SER A 57 -12.58 3.15 -2.40
C SER A 57 -11.80 3.73 -3.58
N LEU A 58 -10.94 4.72 -3.30
CA LEU A 58 -10.00 5.24 -4.29
C LEU A 58 -8.98 4.16 -4.67
N GLU A 59 -9.01 3.70 -5.92
CA GLU A 59 -8.13 2.61 -6.37
C GLU A 59 -6.73 3.09 -6.74
N TYR A 60 -6.61 4.28 -7.35
CA TYR A 60 -5.30 4.84 -7.66
C TYR A 60 -5.32 6.37 -7.83
N LEU A 61 -4.16 6.97 -7.65
CA LEU A 61 -3.85 8.33 -8.07
C LEU A 61 -2.78 8.29 -9.15
N GLU A 62 -3.01 9.09 -10.18
CA GLU A 62 -2.09 9.23 -11.28
C GLU A 62 -1.19 10.46 -11.10
N SER A 63 0.11 10.25 -11.24
CA SER A 63 1.11 11.29 -11.45
C SER A 63 1.82 11.03 -12.80
N ASP A 64 2.57 12.00 -13.32
CA ASP A 64 3.22 11.96 -14.64
C ASP A 64 3.85 10.59 -14.95
N LYS A 65 4.74 10.12 -14.07
CA LYS A 65 5.52 8.88 -14.28
C LYS A 65 5.22 7.77 -13.28
N ILE A 66 4.30 8.00 -12.34
CA ILE A 66 4.02 7.09 -11.22
C ILE A 66 2.52 6.95 -11.03
N LEU A 67 2.07 5.70 -10.88
CA LEU A 67 0.77 5.37 -10.33
C LEU A 67 0.94 5.03 -8.85
N PHE A 68 0.17 5.71 -8.00
CA PHE A 68 -0.03 5.35 -6.61
C PHE A 68 -1.29 4.50 -6.54
N VAL A 69 -1.16 3.20 -6.31
CA VAL A 69 -2.28 2.26 -6.34
C VAL A 69 -2.59 1.78 -4.93
N PHE A 70 -3.86 1.67 -4.57
CA PHE A 70 -4.34 1.32 -3.24
C PHE A 70 -5.30 0.13 -3.31
N LYS A 71 -5.16 -0.80 -2.37
CA LYS A 71 -6.04 -1.94 -2.19
C LYS A 71 -6.39 -2.03 -0.71
N LEU A 72 -7.68 -1.98 -0.40
CA LEU A 72 -8.16 -2.13 0.96
C LEU A 72 -8.44 -3.60 1.27
N ALA A 73 -8.24 -3.97 2.52
CA ALA A 73 -8.79 -5.15 3.15
C ALA A 73 -9.15 -4.79 4.60
N ASP A 74 -9.88 -5.68 5.26
CA ASP A 74 -10.26 -5.51 6.65
C ASP A 74 -9.39 -6.39 7.55
N VAL A 75 -8.97 -5.84 8.70
CA VAL A 75 -8.19 -6.56 9.70
C VAL A 75 -8.71 -6.20 11.09
N LYS A 76 -8.70 -7.17 12.01
CA LYS A 76 -9.01 -6.92 13.42
C LYS A 76 -7.73 -6.74 14.22
N ALA A 77 -7.53 -5.55 14.79
CA ALA A 77 -6.43 -5.28 15.72
C ALA A 77 -6.81 -5.73 17.15
N LEU A 78 -5.81 -5.99 18.01
CA LEU A 78 -6.02 -6.45 19.39
C LEU A 78 -6.76 -5.42 20.26
N ASP A 79 -6.53 -4.14 20.00
CA ASP A 79 -7.10 -3.01 20.74
C ASP A 79 -8.53 -2.65 20.30
N CYS A 80 -9.07 -3.32 19.29
CA CYS A 80 -10.35 -3.00 18.69
C CYS A 80 -11.28 -4.22 18.57
N ASN A 81 -12.57 -4.01 18.89
CA ASN A 81 -13.57 -5.08 18.81
C ASN A 81 -14.13 -5.29 17.40
N SER A 82 -13.98 -4.31 16.51
CA SER A 82 -14.41 -4.35 15.11
C SER A 82 -13.24 -4.52 14.15
N GLU A 83 -13.54 -4.91 12.92
CA GLU A 83 -12.57 -4.84 11.83
C GLU A 83 -12.38 -3.40 11.38
N GLU A 84 -11.17 -3.11 10.92
CA GLU A 84 -10.76 -1.81 10.42
C GLU A 84 -9.97 -1.95 9.12
N PRO A 85 -10.00 -0.91 8.27
CA PRO A 85 -9.32 -0.96 6.99
C PRO A 85 -7.80 -0.96 7.16
N VAL A 86 -7.16 -1.94 6.53
CA VAL A 86 -5.73 -1.94 6.22
C VAL A 86 -5.56 -1.65 4.73
N ILE A 87 -4.61 -0.77 4.41
CA ILE A 87 -4.38 -0.28 3.05
C ILE A 87 -3.05 -0.82 2.56
N LEU A 88 -3.08 -1.70 1.56
CA LEU A 88 -1.91 -2.02 0.77
C LEU A 88 -1.75 -0.97 -0.32
N TYR A 89 -0.55 -0.39 -0.43
CA TYR A 89 -0.23 0.56 -1.48
C TYR A 89 0.94 0.06 -2.35
N GLY A 90 0.93 0.47 -3.61
CA GLY A 90 1.99 0.23 -4.57
C GLY A 90 2.40 1.51 -5.29
N LEU A 91 3.71 1.70 -5.45
CA LEU A 91 4.27 2.72 -6.34
C LEU A 91 4.72 2.05 -7.63
N ILE A 92 4.03 2.35 -8.72
CA ILE A 92 4.25 1.68 -10.00
C ILE A 92 4.73 2.70 -11.03
N SER A 93 5.79 2.36 -11.77
CA SER A 93 6.16 3.10 -12.96
C SER A 93 5.00 3.15 -13.93
N LYS A 94 4.62 4.35 -14.35
CA LYS A 94 3.63 4.57 -15.39
C LYS A 94 4.33 4.71 -16.75
N PRO A 95 4.46 3.64 -17.56
CA PRO A 95 4.76 3.80 -18.98
C PRO A 95 3.57 4.47 -19.69
N LYS A 96 3.70 4.80 -20.98
CA LYS A 96 2.57 5.24 -21.85
C LYS A 96 1.49 4.16 -22.06
N LYS A 97 1.29 3.25 -21.11
CA LYS A 97 0.26 2.21 -21.11
C LYS A 97 -0.99 2.73 -20.41
N ASP A 98 -2.12 2.10 -20.73
CA ASP A 98 -3.40 2.27 -20.03
C ASP A 98 -3.23 2.00 -18.50
N PRO A 99 -3.50 3.00 -17.65
CA PRO A 99 -3.36 2.88 -16.20
C PRO A 99 -4.31 1.83 -15.61
N ASP A 100 -5.54 1.71 -16.10
CA ASP A 100 -6.55 0.80 -15.56
C ASP A 100 -6.10 -0.66 -15.72
N LYS A 101 -5.53 -0.98 -16.87
CA LYS A 101 -4.96 -2.30 -17.14
C LYS A 101 -3.79 -2.63 -16.21
N LEU A 102 -2.96 -1.63 -15.88
CA LEU A 102 -1.85 -1.82 -14.93
C LEU A 102 -2.36 -2.02 -13.50
N VAL A 103 -3.35 -1.25 -13.08
CA VAL A 103 -4.00 -1.33 -11.76
C VAL A 103 -4.68 -2.68 -11.58
N LYS A 104 -5.45 -3.14 -12.57
CA LYS A 104 -6.09 -4.47 -12.52
C LYS A 104 -5.06 -5.60 -12.36
N LYS A 105 -3.99 -5.57 -13.15
CA LYS A 105 -2.90 -6.56 -13.05
C LYS A 105 -2.18 -6.48 -11.70
N PHE A 106 -2.02 -5.28 -11.16
CA PHE A 106 -1.46 -5.08 -9.83
C PHE A 106 -2.34 -5.75 -8.79
N PHE A 107 -3.65 -5.49 -8.78
CA PHE A 107 -4.60 -6.10 -7.84
C PHE A 107 -4.63 -7.62 -7.89
N GLU A 108 -4.69 -8.20 -9.09
CA GLU A 108 -4.62 -9.67 -9.27
C GLU A 108 -3.33 -10.24 -8.64
N LYS A 109 -2.22 -9.53 -8.78
CA LYS A 109 -0.94 -9.97 -8.24
C LYS A 109 -0.80 -9.75 -6.73
N VAL A 110 -1.30 -8.65 -6.16
CA VAL A 110 -1.10 -8.35 -4.72
C VAL A 110 -2.15 -8.96 -3.80
N GLN A 111 -3.27 -9.45 -4.32
CA GLN A 111 -4.31 -10.05 -3.49
C GLN A 111 -3.79 -11.17 -2.57
N PRO A 112 -2.95 -12.13 -3.03
CA PRO A 112 -2.47 -13.20 -2.17
C PRO A 112 -1.59 -12.70 -1.02
N ILE A 113 -0.71 -11.71 -1.26
CA ILE A 113 0.17 -11.18 -0.22
C ILE A 113 -0.62 -10.34 0.82
N LEU A 114 -1.66 -9.63 0.38
CA LEU A 114 -2.57 -8.93 1.29
C LEU A 114 -3.35 -9.91 2.17
N ASN A 115 -3.90 -10.97 1.58
CA ASN A 115 -4.60 -12.01 2.32
C ASN A 115 -3.68 -12.70 3.33
N LEU A 116 -2.43 -12.96 2.96
CA LEU A 116 -1.42 -13.52 3.86
C LEU A 116 -1.15 -12.59 5.04
N PHE A 117 -1.01 -11.28 4.78
CA PHE A 117 -0.81 -10.29 5.84
C PHE A 117 -1.97 -10.30 6.84
N VAL A 118 -3.20 -10.17 6.36
CA VAL A 118 -4.41 -10.17 7.21
C VAL A 118 -4.45 -11.45 8.03
N LYS A 119 -4.30 -12.62 7.39
CA LYS A 119 -4.32 -13.91 8.10
C LYS A 119 -3.26 -14.02 9.20
N LYS A 120 -2.05 -13.48 8.97
CA LYS A 120 -0.91 -13.57 9.90
C LYS A 120 -1.04 -12.61 11.07
N TYR A 121 -1.61 -11.43 10.85
CA TYR A 121 -1.59 -10.32 11.80
C TYR A 121 -2.96 -9.96 12.40
N THR A 122 -4.05 -10.62 12.02
CA THR A 122 -5.32 -10.50 12.74
C THR A 122 -5.15 -10.83 14.24
N ASN A 123 -5.77 -10.02 15.09
CA ASN A 123 -5.69 -10.01 16.56
C ASN A 123 -4.29 -9.76 17.13
N LYS A 124 -3.40 -9.12 16.36
CA LYS A 124 -2.12 -8.61 16.87
C LYS A 124 -2.24 -7.17 17.34
N ASP A 125 -1.27 -6.73 18.12
CA ASP A 125 -1.17 -5.33 18.55
C ASP A 125 -0.58 -4.48 17.42
N PHE A 126 -1.28 -3.47 16.92
CA PHE A 126 -0.79 -2.66 15.80
C PHE A 126 0.01 -1.43 16.25
N THR A 127 0.20 -1.21 17.56
CA THR A 127 1.08 -0.14 18.07
C THR A 127 2.55 -0.55 18.07
N GLU A 128 2.85 -1.84 18.18
CA GLU A 128 4.21 -2.39 18.19
C GLU A 128 4.72 -2.65 16.76
N LEU A 129 5.15 -1.58 16.07
CA LEU A 129 5.47 -1.63 14.63
C LEU A 129 6.55 -2.65 14.23
N ASN A 130 7.51 -2.93 15.13
CA ASN A 130 8.64 -3.81 14.84
C ASN A 130 8.21 -5.25 14.48
N GLN A 131 7.03 -5.70 14.92
CA GLN A 131 6.55 -7.05 14.63
C GLN A 131 6.19 -7.28 13.15
N PHE A 132 5.99 -6.19 12.39
CA PHE A 132 5.65 -6.25 10.97
C PHE A 132 6.90 -6.25 10.09
N GLU A 133 8.07 -5.85 10.61
CA GLU A 133 9.33 -5.79 9.85
C GLU A 133 9.68 -7.11 9.14
N PRO A 134 9.53 -8.31 9.76
CA PRO A 134 9.82 -9.57 9.09
C PRO A 134 8.98 -9.81 7.84
N PHE A 135 7.81 -9.17 7.74
CA PHE A 135 6.95 -9.28 6.56
C PHE A 135 7.52 -8.57 5.32
N ALA A 136 8.53 -7.70 5.47
CA ALA A 136 9.20 -7.09 4.33
C ALA A 136 9.90 -8.13 3.45
N GLU A 137 10.45 -9.19 4.05
CA GLU A 137 11.05 -10.30 3.30
C GLU A 137 9.99 -11.17 2.61
N GLU A 138 8.81 -11.33 3.20
CA GLU A 138 7.66 -11.99 2.55
C GLU A 138 7.25 -11.22 1.29
N ILE A 139 7.13 -9.88 1.39
CA ILE A 139 6.84 -9.01 0.25
C ILE A 139 7.90 -9.15 -0.84
N LYS A 140 9.19 -9.14 -0.46
CA LYS A 140 10.31 -9.27 -1.38
C LYS A 140 10.31 -10.60 -2.11
N ASN A 141 10.16 -11.72 -1.39
CA ASN A 141 10.20 -13.07 -1.95
C ASN A 141 9.01 -13.36 -2.86
N PHE A 142 7.90 -12.64 -2.68
CA PHE A 142 6.71 -12.79 -3.51
C PHE A 142 6.83 -12.20 -4.92
N PHE A 143 7.79 -11.30 -5.19
CA PHE A 143 7.75 -10.39 -6.35
C PHE A 143 8.85 -10.55 -7.41
#